data_AF-A0A931LBA3-F1
#
_entry.id   AF-A0A931LBA3-F1
#
_cell.length_a   1.000
_cell.length_b   1.000
_cell.length_c   1.000
_cell.angle_alpha   90.00
_cell.angle_beta   90.00
_cell.angle_gamma   90.00
#
_symmetry.space_group_name_H-M   'P 1'
#
loop_
_entity.id
_entity.type
_entity.pdbx_description
1 polymer ?
#
loop_
_entity_poly.entity_id
_entity_poly.type
_entity_poly.pdbx_seq_one_letter_code
_entity_poly.pdbx_strand_id
1 'polypeptide(L)'
;MSVIDSRVSSFVRSEVFSHTFRDGMALVERTANYLDGEGREASRQLARHAALAYANASMRLTTHLMQSASWLLALRAVRDGDMAVEEAADPKYRLAPRERRAPSMVEVPLPNDLADIINAAEQLYDRIRRLDGELFNAGAPGLDGPDIASQLRSLREAFGDA
;
A
#
# COMPACT_ATOMS: atom_id res chain seq x y z
N MET A 1 15.00 -24.04 -5.32
CA MET A 1 13.83 -23.14 -5.32
C MET A 1 13.60 -22.68 -3.89
N SER A 2 13.69 -21.37 -3.62
CA SER A 2 13.37 -20.83 -2.30
C SER A 2 11.84 -20.90 -2.04
N VAL A 3 11.42 -21.03 -0.78
CA VAL A 3 9.99 -21.01 -0.42
C VAL A 3 9.34 -19.66 -0.79
N ILE A 4 10.12 -18.57 -0.80
CA ILE A 4 9.66 -17.25 -1.28
C ILE A 4 9.41 -17.29 -2.79
N ASP A 5 10.35 -17.83 -3.55
CA ASP A 5 10.26 -17.95 -5.01
C ASP A 5 8.99 -18.70 -5.44
N SER A 6 8.70 -19.85 -4.82
CA SER A 6 7.48 -20.60 -5.11
C SER A 6 6.19 -19.84 -4.75
N ARG A 7 6.18 -19.07 -3.65
CA ARG A 7 5.01 -18.30 -3.20
C ARG A 7 4.72 -17.14 -4.14
N VAL A 8 5.75 -16.33 -4.44
CA VAL A 8 5.64 -15.20 -5.37
C VAL A 8 5.23 -15.71 -6.75
N SER A 9 5.89 -16.74 -7.26
CA SER A 9 5.58 -17.37 -8.54
C SER A 9 4.14 -17.91 -8.64
N SER A 10 3.58 -18.42 -7.54
CA SER A 10 2.17 -18.84 -7.49
C SER A 10 1.22 -17.65 -7.43
N PHE A 11 1.58 -16.62 -6.66
CA PHE A 11 0.76 -15.42 -6.47
C PHE A 11 0.62 -14.61 -7.75
N VAL A 12 1.71 -14.36 -8.48
CA VAL A 12 1.68 -13.53 -9.71
C VAL A 12 0.87 -14.15 -10.84
N ARG A 13 0.59 -15.47 -10.77
CA ARG A 13 -0.30 -16.21 -11.69
C ARG A 13 -1.75 -16.29 -11.21
N SER A 14 -2.05 -15.77 -10.03
CA SER A 14 -3.39 -15.84 -9.44
C SER A 14 -4.33 -14.76 -9.99
N GLU A 15 -5.64 -15.03 -9.88
CA GLU A 15 -6.66 -14.01 -10.17
C GLU A 15 -6.59 -12.85 -9.16
N VAL A 16 -6.18 -13.12 -7.92
CA VAL A 16 -6.02 -12.09 -6.88
C VAL A 16 -5.01 -11.03 -7.33
N PHE A 17 -3.85 -11.44 -7.86
CA PHE A 17 -2.87 -10.51 -8.42
C PHE A 17 -3.45 -9.76 -9.62
N SER A 18 -4.06 -10.48 -10.56
CA SER A 18 -4.60 -9.89 -11.79
C SER A 18 -5.66 -8.83 -11.52
N HIS A 19 -6.56 -9.05 -10.56
CA HIS A 19 -7.53 -8.07 -10.12
C HIS A 19 -6.87 -6.87 -9.41
N THR A 20 -5.95 -7.13 -8.46
CA THR A 20 -5.24 -6.05 -7.74
C THR A 20 -4.44 -5.16 -8.69
N PHE A 21 -3.81 -5.76 -9.71
CA PHE A 21 -3.05 -5.04 -10.73
C PHE A 21 -3.96 -4.13 -11.56
N ARG A 22 -5.11 -4.65 -12.04
CA ARG A 22 -6.08 -3.84 -12.79
C ARG A 22 -6.63 -2.69 -11.96
N ASP A 23 -7.03 -2.95 -10.71
CA ASP A 23 -7.55 -1.93 -9.81
C ASP A 23 -6.50 -0.84 -9.54
N GLY A 24 -5.24 -1.24 -9.32
CA GLY A 24 -4.13 -0.33 -9.11
C GLY A 24 -3.87 0.57 -10.31
N MET A 25 -3.80 0.01 -11.52
CA MET A 25 -3.59 0.81 -12.73
C MET A 25 -4.77 1.73 -13.03
N ALA A 26 -6.01 1.25 -12.85
CA ALA A 26 -7.20 2.06 -13.02
C ALA A 26 -7.25 3.24 -12.02
N LEU A 27 -6.80 3.02 -10.79
CA LEU A 27 -6.76 4.09 -9.78
C LEU A 27 -5.67 5.12 -10.08
N VAL A 28 -4.51 4.69 -10.59
CA VAL A 28 -3.45 5.60 -11.06
C VAL A 28 -3.98 6.48 -12.20
N GLU A 29 -4.65 5.88 -13.19
CA GLU A 29 -5.25 6.60 -14.31
C GLU A 29 -6.34 7.57 -13.85
N ARG A 30 -7.27 7.11 -13.01
CA ARG A 30 -8.33 7.96 -12.42
C ARG A 30 -7.74 9.16 -11.68
N THR A 31 -6.68 8.94 -10.91
CA THR A 31 -6.02 10.01 -10.15
C THR A 31 -5.33 11.01 -11.07
N ALA A 32 -4.62 10.55 -12.10
CA ALA A 32 -4.00 11.42 -13.09
C ALA A 32 -5.05 12.30 -13.79
N ASN A 33 -6.13 11.68 -14.29
CA ASN A 33 -7.22 12.40 -14.96
C ASN A 33 -7.88 13.45 -14.04
N TYR A 34 -8.12 13.10 -12.77
CA TYR A 34 -8.67 14.04 -11.80
C TYR A 34 -7.72 15.21 -11.52
N LEU A 35 -6.46 14.91 -11.17
CA LEU A 35 -5.47 15.96 -10.83
C LEU A 35 -5.14 16.86 -12.03
N ASP A 36 -5.22 16.34 -13.25
CA ASP A 36 -5.00 17.12 -14.46
C ASP A 36 -6.22 17.92 -14.93
N GLY A 37 -7.43 17.48 -14.59
CA GLY A 37 -8.69 18.12 -14.94
C GLY A 37 -9.40 18.77 -13.75
N GLU A 38 -10.50 18.16 -13.33
CA GLU A 38 -11.46 18.68 -12.34
C GLU A 38 -10.81 19.05 -11.00
N GLY A 39 -9.79 18.31 -10.57
CA GLY A 39 -9.04 18.57 -9.35
C GLY A 39 -8.30 19.92 -9.38
N ARG A 40 -7.82 20.37 -10.55
CA ARG A 40 -7.20 21.71 -10.66
C ARG A 40 -8.23 22.80 -10.43
N GLU A 41 -9.41 22.67 -11.03
CA GLU A 41 -10.49 23.65 -10.88
C GLU A 41 -11.05 23.65 -9.45
N ALA A 42 -11.25 22.47 -8.86
CA ALA A 42 -11.65 22.34 -7.47
C ALA A 42 -10.64 23.03 -6.53
N SER A 43 -9.34 22.80 -6.73
CA SER A 43 -8.30 23.43 -5.91
C SER A 43 -8.26 24.97 -6.04
N ARG A 44 -8.63 25.54 -7.19
CA ARG A 44 -8.64 27.00 -7.40
C ARG A 44 -9.77 27.70 -6.65
N GLN A 45 -10.86 27.00 -6.40
CA GLN A 45 -12.04 27.54 -5.71
C GLN A 45 -11.90 27.48 -4.18
N LEU A 46 -10.89 26.77 -3.66
CA LEU A 46 -10.66 26.61 -2.24
C LEU A 46 -10.05 27.87 -1.60
N ALA A 47 -10.45 28.15 -0.37
CA ALA A 47 -9.74 29.12 0.47
C ALA A 47 -8.29 28.65 0.72
N ARG A 48 -7.37 29.60 0.95
CA ARG A 48 -5.91 29.33 1.08
C ARG A 48 -5.56 28.14 1.98
N HIS A 49 -6.22 28.02 3.14
CA HIS A 49 -5.97 26.92 4.07
C HIS A 49 -6.41 25.55 3.50
N ALA A 50 -7.54 25.51 2.80
CA ALA A 50 -8.03 24.30 2.14
C ALA A 50 -7.22 23.93 0.89
N ALA A 51 -6.72 24.92 0.14
CA ALA A 51 -5.82 24.69 -0.97
C ALA A 51 -4.48 24.05 -0.51
N LEU A 52 -3.94 24.47 0.63
CA LEU A 52 -2.75 23.84 1.22
C LEU A 52 -3.02 22.40 1.67
N ALA A 53 -4.17 22.14 2.30
CA ALA A 53 -4.59 20.79 2.67
C ALA A 53 -4.75 19.89 1.43
N TYR A 54 -5.38 20.41 0.38
CA TYR A 54 -5.53 19.74 -0.92
C TYR A 54 -4.17 19.38 -1.53
N ALA A 55 -3.23 20.33 -1.57
CA ALA A 55 -1.90 20.10 -2.13
C ALA A 55 -1.14 19.01 -1.34
N ASN A 56 -1.14 19.09 -0.01
CA ASN A 56 -0.52 18.09 0.85
C ASN A 56 -1.15 16.70 0.68
N ALA A 57 -2.49 16.63 0.64
CA ALA A 57 -3.20 15.38 0.43
C ALA A 57 -2.90 14.77 -0.94
N SER A 58 -2.87 15.60 -2.00
CA SER A 58 -2.59 15.16 -3.37
C SER A 58 -1.16 14.63 -3.53
N MET A 59 -0.15 15.29 -2.93
CA MET A 59 1.24 14.81 -2.97
C MET A 59 1.42 13.48 -2.23
N ARG A 60 0.74 13.31 -1.08
CA ARG A 60 0.76 12.05 -0.34
C ARG A 60 0.09 10.92 -1.14
N LEU A 61 -1.06 11.23 -1.75
CA LEU A 61 -1.78 10.32 -2.64
C LEU A 61 -0.89 9.85 -3.79
N THR A 62 -0.25 10.77 -4.53
CA THR A 62 0.61 10.39 -5.67
C THR A 62 1.81 9.58 -5.24
N THR A 63 2.39 9.87 -4.07
CA THR A 63 3.50 9.08 -3.50
C THR A 63 3.05 7.65 -3.19
N HIS A 64 1.90 7.47 -2.53
CA HIS A 64 1.37 6.14 -2.22
C HIS A 64 1.02 5.34 -3.48
N LEU A 65 0.43 6.00 -4.48
CA LEU A 65 0.12 5.37 -5.76
C LEU A 65 1.37 4.97 -6.52
N MET A 66 2.41 5.82 -6.52
CA MET A 66 3.69 5.49 -7.15
C MET A 66 4.36 4.28 -6.49
N GLN A 67 4.37 4.22 -5.15
CA GLN A 67 4.87 3.06 -4.42
C GLN A 67 4.09 1.79 -4.74
N SER A 68 2.76 1.88 -4.75
CA SER A 68 1.86 0.76 -5.09
C SER A 68 2.08 0.29 -6.52
N ALA A 69 2.20 1.22 -7.48
CA ALA A 69 2.45 0.93 -8.88
C ALA A 69 3.83 0.28 -9.09
N SER A 70 4.88 0.78 -8.44
CA SER A 70 6.22 0.19 -8.47
C SER A 70 6.19 -1.29 -8.06
N TRP A 71 5.54 -1.61 -6.93
CA TRP A 71 5.39 -2.98 -6.44
C TRP A 71 4.61 -3.87 -7.42
N LEU A 72 3.48 -3.38 -7.93
CA LEU A 72 2.66 -4.09 -8.90
C LEU A 72 3.40 -4.38 -10.21
N LEU A 73 4.19 -3.43 -10.69
CA LEU A 73 4.99 -3.56 -11.91
C LEU A 73 6.16 -4.52 -11.73
N ALA A 74 6.84 -4.49 -10.58
CA ALA A 74 7.90 -5.45 -10.27
C ALA A 74 7.37 -6.90 -10.29
N LEU A 75 6.24 -7.15 -9.63
CA LEU A 75 5.61 -8.48 -9.65
C LEU A 75 5.08 -8.88 -11.03
N ARG A 76 4.63 -7.92 -11.83
CA ARG A 76 4.29 -8.17 -13.24
C ARG A 76 5.53 -8.58 -14.04
N ALA A 77 6.67 -7.92 -13.87
CA ALA A 77 7.91 -8.30 -14.53
C ALA A 77 8.35 -9.72 -14.14
N VAL A 78 8.16 -10.10 -12.88
CA VAL A 78 8.37 -11.49 -12.42
C VAL A 78 7.44 -12.47 -13.14
N ARG A 79 6.15 -12.15 -13.27
CA ARG A 79 5.18 -12.97 -13.99
C ARG A 79 5.58 -13.16 -15.46
N ASP A 80 6.01 -12.08 -16.09
CA ASP A 80 6.32 -12.03 -17.52
C ASP A 80 7.71 -12.66 -17.81
N GLY A 81 8.51 -12.94 -16.76
CA GLY A 81 9.83 -13.58 -16.85
C GLY A 81 10.99 -12.59 -17.04
N ASP A 82 10.69 -11.29 -16.99
CA ASP A 82 11.64 -10.19 -17.19
C ASP A 82 12.44 -9.83 -15.91
N MET A 83 12.03 -10.36 -14.75
CA MET A 83 12.64 -10.09 -13.45
C MET A 83 12.67 -11.36 -12.58
N ALA A 84 13.77 -11.58 -11.87
CA ALA A 84 13.87 -12.67 -10.89
C ALA A 84 13.11 -12.32 -9.60
N VAL A 85 12.61 -13.32 -8.85
CA VAL A 85 11.90 -13.07 -7.59
C VAL A 85 12.83 -12.41 -6.55
N GLU A 86 14.10 -12.80 -6.53
CA GLU A 86 15.12 -12.21 -5.65
C GLU A 86 15.33 -10.72 -5.94
N GLU A 87 15.23 -10.31 -7.20
CA GLU A 87 15.32 -8.90 -7.59
C GLU A 87 14.08 -8.13 -7.16
N ALA A 88 12.89 -8.71 -7.29
CA ALA A 88 11.65 -8.10 -6.81
C ALA A 88 11.60 -7.95 -5.27
N ALA A 89 12.40 -8.73 -4.53
CA ALA A 89 12.52 -8.62 -3.08
C ALA A 89 13.41 -7.44 -2.62
N ASP A 90 14.10 -6.75 -3.55
CA ASP A 90 14.91 -5.57 -3.27
C ASP A 90 14.05 -4.47 -2.60
N PRO A 91 14.51 -3.86 -1.49
CA PRO A 91 13.80 -2.79 -0.80
C PRO A 91 13.29 -1.65 -1.70
N LYS A 92 13.91 -1.39 -2.86
CA LYS A 92 13.48 -0.37 -3.81
C LYS A 92 12.11 -0.65 -4.47
N TYR A 93 11.71 -1.92 -4.54
CA TYR A 93 10.41 -2.34 -5.08
C TYR A 93 9.37 -2.64 -3.99
N ARG A 94 9.80 -2.65 -2.72
CA ARG A 94 8.96 -2.91 -1.57
C ARG A 94 8.28 -1.63 -1.07
N LEU A 95 7.18 -1.79 -0.34
CA LEU A 95 6.48 -0.65 0.26
C LEU A 95 7.28 -0.10 1.44
N ALA A 96 7.48 1.21 1.44
CA ALA A 96 8.05 1.90 2.58
C ALA A 96 7.12 1.79 3.80
N PRO A 97 7.64 1.83 5.04
CA PRO A 97 6.82 1.97 6.23
C PRO A 97 5.95 3.22 6.11
N ARG A 98 4.66 3.09 6.44
CA ARG A 98 3.72 4.21 6.39
C ARG A 98 4.23 5.31 7.32
N GLU A 99 4.38 6.53 6.80
CA GLU A 99 4.61 7.68 7.67
C GLU A 99 3.43 7.78 8.65
N ARG A 100 3.72 7.75 9.95
CA ARG A 100 2.69 7.99 10.97
C ARG A 100 2.07 9.33 10.65
N ARG A 101 0.76 9.32 10.40
CA ARG A 101 -0.02 10.53 10.19
C ARG A 101 0.23 11.41 11.41
N ALA A 102 0.94 12.52 11.22
CA ALA A 102 1.03 13.53 12.27
C ALA A 102 -0.42 13.91 12.61
N PRO A 103 -0.81 14.00 13.89
CA PRO A 103 -2.13 14.46 14.25
C PRO A 103 -2.30 15.88 13.71
N SER A 104 -2.99 16.03 12.59
CA SER A 104 -3.22 17.34 11.99
C SER A 104 -4.38 18.01 12.73
N MET A 105 -4.07 19.14 13.34
CA MET A 105 -5.01 20.10 13.88
C MET A 105 -5.90 20.59 12.71
N VAL A 106 -7.21 20.34 12.81
CA VAL A 106 -8.27 20.66 11.83
C VAL A 106 -8.36 19.70 10.62
N GLU A 107 -9.38 18.84 10.62
CA GLU A 107 -9.88 18.17 9.40
C GLU A 107 -10.48 19.24 8.49
N VAL A 108 -9.69 19.69 7.51
CA VAL A 108 -10.21 20.57 6.48
C VAL A 108 -11.00 19.71 5.50
N PRO A 109 -12.28 20.04 5.23
CA PRO A 109 -13.07 19.29 4.27
C PRO A 109 -12.41 19.37 2.88
N LEU A 110 -12.06 18.20 2.34
CA LEU A 110 -11.55 18.05 0.98
C LEU A 110 -12.73 17.92 0.00
N PRO A 111 -12.55 18.24 -1.29
CA PRO A 111 -13.52 17.88 -2.33
C PRO A 111 -13.85 16.39 -2.29
N ASN A 112 -15.13 16.04 -2.42
CA ASN A 112 -15.62 14.66 -2.30
C ASN A 112 -14.89 13.70 -3.25
N ASP A 113 -14.66 14.10 -4.50
CA ASP A 113 -13.97 13.26 -5.49
C ASP A 113 -12.53 12.94 -5.09
N LEU A 114 -11.81 13.92 -4.53
CA LEU A 114 -10.46 13.69 -4.00
C LEU A 114 -10.51 12.76 -2.79
N ALA A 115 -11.47 12.94 -1.89
CA ALA A 115 -11.64 12.08 -0.71
C ALA A 115 -11.93 10.62 -1.13
N ASP A 116 -12.76 10.40 -2.14
CA ASP A 116 -13.06 9.07 -2.67
C ASP A 116 -11.84 8.40 -3.30
N ILE A 117 -11.04 9.15 -4.08
CA ILE A 117 -9.79 8.65 -4.65
C ILE A 117 -8.80 8.30 -3.53
N ILE A 118 -8.67 9.16 -2.51
CA ILE A 118 -7.80 8.90 -1.36
C ILE A 118 -8.22 7.63 -0.64
N ASN A 119 -9.51 7.47 -0.34
CA ASN A 119 -10.02 6.27 0.34
C ASN A 119 -9.73 4.99 -0.47
N ALA A 120 -9.94 5.03 -1.79
CA ALA A 120 -9.61 3.90 -2.66
C ALA A 120 -8.10 3.60 -2.66
N ALA A 121 -7.24 4.63 -2.67
CA ALA A 121 -5.79 4.47 -2.65
C ALA A 121 -5.29 3.91 -1.32
N GLU A 122 -5.87 4.34 -0.20
CA GLU A 122 -5.53 3.79 1.12
C GLU A 122 -5.92 2.31 1.23
N GLN A 123 -7.11 1.93 0.75
CA GLN A 123 -7.55 0.53 0.72
C GLN A 123 -6.63 -0.35 -0.15
N LEU A 124 -6.25 0.14 -1.33
CA LEU A 124 -5.31 -0.55 -2.21
C LEU A 124 -3.93 -0.70 -1.55
N TYR A 125 -3.41 0.38 -0.97
CA TYR A 125 -2.11 0.38 -0.30
C TYR A 125 -2.08 -0.63 0.86
N ASP A 126 -3.12 -0.64 1.69
CA ASP A 126 -3.21 -1.57 2.83
C ASP A 126 -3.33 -3.03 2.37
N ARG A 127 -4.08 -3.28 1.28
CA ARG A 127 -4.13 -4.61 0.65
C ARG A 127 -2.76 -5.04 0.15
N ILE A 128 -2.06 -4.18 -0.59
CA ILE A 128 -0.72 -4.46 -1.12
C ILE A 128 0.28 -4.69 0.01
N ARG A 129 0.25 -3.88 1.08
CA ARG A 129 1.13 -4.05 2.23
C ARG A 129 0.95 -5.40 2.92
N ARG A 130 -0.29 -5.88 3.07
CA ARG A 130 -0.56 -7.23 3.61
C ARG A 130 0.02 -8.30 2.71
N LEU A 131 -0.21 -8.20 1.40
CA LEU A 131 0.32 -9.14 0.41
C LEU A 131 1.86 -9.13 0.40
N ASP A 132 2.51 -7.98 0.46
CA ASP A 132 3.97 -7.86 0.54
C ASP A 132 4.53 -8.59 1.78
N GLY A 133 3.88 -8.41 2.93
CA GLY A 133 4.24 -9.12 4.15
C GLY A 133 4.07 -10.64 4.03
N GLU A 134 2.94 -11.10 3.48
CA GLU A 134 2.66 -12.52 3.27
C GLU A 134 3.62 -13.19 2.26
N LEU A 135 4.06 -12.45 1.24
CA LEU A 135 4.92 -12.97 0.17
C LEU A 135 6.39 -12.98 0.56
N PHE A 136 6.89 -11.90 1.15
CA PHE A 136 8.32 -11.69 1.39
C PHE A 136 8.73 -11.83 2.86
N ASN A 137 7.82 -11.64 3.82
CA ASN A 137 8.13 -11.65 5.26
C ASN A 137 7.58 -12.85 6.04
N ALA A 138 6.82 -13.76 5.41
CA ALA A 138 6.19 -14.92 6.06
C ALA A 138 7.18 -16.05 6.44
N GLY A 139 8.32 -15.67 7.02
CA GLY A 139 9.38 -16.50 7.59
C GLY A 139 10.24 -15.74 8.62
N ALA A 140 10.03 -14.43 8.79
CA ALA A 140 10.56 -13.66 9.91
C ALA A 140 9.50 -13.64 11.03
N PRO A 141 9.83 -13.96 12.29
CA PRO A 141 8.91 -13.72 13.41
C PRO A 141 8.55 -12.22 13.38
N GLY A 142 7.24 -11.95 13.28
CA GLY A 142 6.70 -10.66 12.87
C GLY A 142 7.20 -9.49 13.73
N LEU A 143 7.77 -8.49 13.06
CA LEU A 143 7.95 -7.14 13.59
C LEU A 143 6.88 -6.25 12.99
N ASP A 144 5.60 -6.51 13.26
CA ASP A 144 4.51 -5.55 13.06
C ASP A 144 3.23 -6.02 13.78
N GLY A 145 3.15 -5.71 15.08
CA GLY A 145 1.96 -5.92 15.95
C GLY A 145 2.20 -6.91 17.10
N PRO A 146 1.50 -6.76 18.25
CA PRO A 146 1.68 -7.68 19.37
C PRO A 146 1.16 -9.05 18.93
N ASP A 147 2.07 -10.01 18.77
CA ASP A 147 1.72 -11.40 18.52
C ASP A 147 1.06 -11.96 19.79
N ILE A 148 -0.25 -11.81 19.85
CA ILE A 148 -1.11 -12.29 20.95
C ILE A 148 -0.88 -13.80 21.16
N ALA A 149 -0.51 -14.55 20.11
CA ALA A 149 -0.26 -15.98 20.21
C ALA A 149 1.04 -16.31 20.95
N SER A 150 2.11 -15.53 20.77
CA SER A 150 3.33 -15.69 21.57
C SER A 150 3.19 -15.08 22.98
N GLN A 151 2.40 -14.02 23.16
CA GLN A 151 2.07 -13.50 24.50
C GLN A 151 1.22 -14.50 25.32
N LEU A 152 0.21 -15.13 24.72
CA LEU A 152 -0.59 -16.18 25.36
C LEU A 152 0.24 -17.42 25.68
N ARG A 153 1.23 -17.76 24.85
CA ARG A 153 2.16 -18.86 25.09
C ARG A 153 3.07 -18.57 26.28
N SER A 154 3.67 -17.38 26.33
CA SER A 154 4.50 -16.95 27.46
C SER A 154 3.71 -16.85 28.77
N LEU A 155 2.45 -16.39 28.73
CA LEU A 155 1.55 -16.40 29.88
C LEU A 155 1.21 -17.83 30.35
N ARG A 156 0.93 -18.75 29.42
CA ARG A 156 0.69 -20.17 29.78
C ARG A 156 1.93 -20.83 30.36
N GLU A 157 3.12 -20.51 29.88
CA GLU A 157 4.37 -21.04 30.45
C GLU A 157 4.67 -20.44 31.83
N ALA A 158 4.35 -19.16 32.05
CA ALA A 158 4.59 -18.49 33.33
C ALA A 158 3.56 -18.84 34.43
N PHE A 159 2.34 -19.21 34.05
CA PHE A 159 1.23 -19.49 34.98
C PHE A 159 0.71 -20.95 34.89
N GLY A 160 1.42 -21.82 34.17
CA GLY A 160 1.01 -23.18 33.84
C GLY A 160 1.59 -24.29 34.71
N ASP A 161 1.92 -24.00 35.98
CA ASP A 161 2.10 -25.03 37.01
C ASP A 161 1.44 -24.56 38.31
N ALA A 162 0.23 -25.05 38.54
CA ALA A 162 -0.44 -25.12 39.84
C ALA A 162 -1.25 -26.42 39.90
#